data_AF-A0A1H8HRK5-F1
#
_entry.id   AF-A0A1H8HRK5-F1
#
_cell.length_a   1.000
_cell.length_b   1.000
_cell.length_c   1.000
_cell.angle_alpha   90.00
_cell.angle_beta   90.00
_cell.angle_gamma   90.00
#
_symmetry.space_group_name_H-M   'P 1'
#
loop_
_entity.id
_entity.type
_entity.pdbx_description
1 polymer ?
#
loop_
_entity_poly.entity_id
_entity_poly.type
_entity_poly.pdbx_seq_one_letter_code
_entity_poly.pdbx_strand_id
1 'polypeptide(L)' 'MAKKVVATLKTGKGKDYTKVITAIKSPKTGAYTFKELIAHNDHIKDAVDAAKEIVADSPAH' A
#
# COMPACT_ATOMS: atom_id res chain seq x y z
N MET A 1 -22.23 39.29 0.97
CA MET A 1 -22.68 37.88 1.11
C MET A 1 -21.46 36.98 0.99
N ALA A 2 -20.98 36.38 2.07
CA ALA A 2 -19.93 35.38 1.98
C ALA A 2 -20.55 34.09 1.44
N LYS A 3 -20.14 33.66 0.25
CA LYS A 3 -20.56 32.38 -0.32
C LYS A 3 -19.95 31.28 0.55
N LYS A 4 -20.73 30.76 1.51
CA LYS A 4 -20.32 29.64 2.36
C LYS A 4 -20.12 28.42 1.46
N VAL A 5 -18.87 28.15 1.11
CA VAL A 5 -18.50 26.90 0.46
C VAL A 5 -18.60 25.82 1.54
N VAL A 6 -19.65 25.01 1.49
CA VAL A 6 -19.74 23.79 2.29
C VAL A 6 -18.90 22.76 1.55
N ALA A 7 -17.72 22.45 2.08
CA ALA A 7 -16.90 21.37 1.58
C ALA A 7 -17.68 20.06 1.73
N THR A 8 -18.09 19.45 0.62
CA THR A 8 -18.63 18.10 0.62
C THR A 8 -17.50 17.14 0.97
N LEU A 9 -17.51 16.66 2.21
CA LEU A 9 -16.65 15.55 2.62
C LEU A 9 -17.07 14.34 1.78
N LYS A 10 -16.23 13.88 0.84
CA LYS A 10 -16.49 12.67 0.05
C LYS A 10 -16.45 11.45 0.99
N THR A 11 -17.55 11.19 1.69
CA THR A 11 -17.72 10.06 2.62
C THR A 11 -18.00 8.74 1.91
N GLY A 12 -17.42 8.54 0.73
CA GLY A 12 -17.60 7.32 -0.05
C GLY A 12 -16.35 7.08 -0.88
N LYS A 13 -15.83 5.85 -0.79
CA LYS A 13 -14.68 5.29 -1.53
C LYS A 13 -13.29 5.38 -0.89
N GLY A 14 -13.13 6.04 0.26
CA GLY A 14 -11.86 6.00 1.00
C GLY A 14 -11.65 4.72 1.82
N LYS A 15 -12.75 4.05 2.20
CA LYS A 15 -12.72 2.81 3.01
C LYS A 15 -12.39 1.56 2.20
N ASP A 16 -12.49 1.62 0.87
CA ASP A 16 -12.42 0.44 0.02
C ASP A 16 -10.99 0.11 -0.42
N TYR A 17 -10.02 0.92 0.01
CA TYR A 17 -8.61 0.71 -0.30
C TYR A 17 -7.79 0.59 0.98
N THR A 18 -6.92 -0.41 1.01
CA THR A 18 -5.97 -0.66 2.08
C THR A 18 -4.56 -0.48 1.55
N LYS A 19 -3.72 0.22 2.32
CA LYS A 19 -2.28 0.30 2.05
C LYS A 19 -1.58 -0.90 2.67
N VAL A 20 -1.06 -1.78 1.85
CA VAL A 20 -0.18 -2.89 2.23
C VAL A 20 1.25 -2.36 2.30
N ILE A 21 1.89 -2.50 3.46
CA ILE A 21 3.29 -2.13 3.66
C ILE A 21 4.06 -3.41 3.94
N THR A 22 5.05 -3.72 3.10
CA THR A 22 5.87 -4.93 3.22
C THR A 22 7.32 -4.54 3.47
N ALA A 23 7.93 -5.12 4.50
CA ALA A 23 9.34 -4.93 4.80
C ALA A 23 10.19 -5.91 3.98
N ILE A 24 11.11 -5.37 3.20
CA ILE A 24 12.07 -6.11 2.38
C ILE A 24 13.44 -5.97 3.03
N LYS A 25 14.05 -7.09 3.40
CA LYS A 25 15.40 -7.10 3.92
C LYS A 25 16.39 -7.15 2.75
N SER A 26 17.32 -6.21 2.70
CA SER A 26 18.43 -6.24 1.76
C SER A 26 19.36 -7.42 2.13
N PRO A 27 19.63 -8.35 1.20
CA PRO A 27 20.58 -9.43 1.44
C PRO A 27 22.03 -8.92 1.56
N LYS A 28 22.32 -7.77 0.96
CA LYS A 28 23.67 -7.18 0.88
C LYS A 28 24.08 -6.43 2.15
N THR A 29 23.17 -5.63 2.70
CA THR A 29 23.47 -4.75 3.85
C THR A 29 22.71 -5.13 5.11
N GLY A 30 21.73 -6.04 5.02
CA GLY A 30 20.84 -6.40 6.13
C GLY A 30 19.82 -5.32 6.50
N ALA A 31 19.84 -4.17 5.83
CA ALA A 31 18.90 -3.07 6.06
C ALA A 31 17.49 -3.43 5.56
N TYR A 32 16.46 -2.88 6.21
CA TYR A 32 15.08 -3.03 5.79
C TYR A 32 14.64 -1.82 4.96
N THR A 33 14.03 -2.09 3.81
CA THR A 33 13.33 -1.11 3.00
C THR A 33 11.84 -1.46 3.01
N PHE A 34 10.96 -0.46 3.03
CA PHE A 34 9.52 -0.69 2.98
C PHE A 34 9.01 -0.47 1.56
N LYS A 35 8.22 -1.41 1.05
CA LYS A 35 7.46 -1.26 -0.20
C LYS A 35 5.99 -1.06 0.16
N GLU A 36 5.38 -0.04 -0.43
CA GLU A 36 3.97 0.27 -0.23
C GLU A 36 3.17 -0.08 -1.48
N LEU A 37 2.00 -0.69 -1.30
CA LEU A 37 1.05 -0.98 -2.37
C LEU A 37 -0.36 -0.66 -1.89
N ILE A 38 -1.15 0.03 -2.71
CA ILE A 38 -2.54 0.32 -2.42
C ILE A 38 -3.39 -0.73 -3.15
N ALA A 39 -4.16 -1.51 -2.40
CA ALA A 39 -5.04 -2.56 -2.92
C ALA A 39 -6.49 -2.28 -2.56
N HIS A 40 -7.42 -2.69 -3.41
CA HIS A 40 -8.82 -2.74 -3.06
C HIS A 40 -9.05 -3.81 -1.98
N ASN A 41 -9.93 -3.56 -1.03
CA ASN A 41 -10.18 -4.46 0.09
C ASN A 41 -10.60 -5.86 -0.35
N ASP A 42 -11.38 -5.96 -1.42
CA ASP A 42 -11.84 -7.25 -1.97
C ASP A 42 -10.69 -8.16 -2.41
N HIS A 43 -9.55 -7.57 -2.79
CA HIS A 43 -8.38 -8.29 -3.31
C HIS A 43 -7.16 -8.15 -2.39
N ILE A 44 -7.37 -7.82 -1.11
CA ILE A 44 -6.27 -7.58 -0.17
C ILE A 44 -5.40 -8.81 0.06
N LYS A 45 -6.00 -10.01 0.01
CA LYS A 45 -5.30 -11.27 0.20
C LYS A 45 -4.30 -11.52 -0.93
N ASP A 46 -4.78 -11.38 -2.17
CA ASP A 46 -3.96 -11.54 -3.37
C ASP A 46 -2.85 -10.47 -3.41
N ALA A 47 -3.17 -9.24 -2.99
CA ALA A 47 -2.19 -8.16 -2.89
C ALA A 47 -1.07 -8.46 -1.88
N VAL A 48 -1.40 -9.10 -0.76
CA VAL A 48 -0.40 -9.52 0.25
C VAL A 48 0.44 -10.68 -0.26
N ASP A 49 -0.14 -11.64 -0.96
CA ASP A 49 0.59 -12.79 -1.50
C ASP A 49 1.52 -12.37 -2.66
N ALA A 50 1.06 -11.52 -3.56
CA ALA A 50 1.90 -10.88 -4.58
C ALA A 50 3.05 -10.05 -3.95
N ALA A 51 2.78 -9.34 -2.85
CA ALA A 51 3.81 -8.61 -2.13
C ALA A 51 4.87 -9.52 -1.50
N LYS A 52 4.51 -10.74 -1.08
CA LYS A 52 5.49 -11.74 -0.58
C LYS A 52 6.37 -12.29 -1.69
N GLU A 53 5.81 -12.57 -2.86
CA GLU A 53 6.61 -13.05 -4.01
C GLU A 53 7.66 -12.03 -4.45
N ILE A 54 7.31 -10.75 -4.45
CA ILE A 54 8.23 -9.63 -4.75
C ILE A 54 9.41 -9.58 -3.75
N VAL A 55 9.20 -9.98 -2.49
CA VAL A 55 10.28 -10.02 -1.48
C VAL A 55 11.16 -11.25 -1.69
N ALA A 56 10.59 -12.37 -2.13
CA ALA A 56 11.31 -13.63 -2.34
C ALA A 56 12.21 -13.60 -3.59
N ASP A 57 11.80 -12.89 -4.64
CA ASP A 57 12.51 -12.84 -5.92
C ASP A 57 13.46 -11.64 -6.07
N SER A 58 13.73 -10.87 -5.00
CA SER A 58 14.69 -9.77 -5.11
C SER A 58 16.10 -10.34 -5.25
N PRO A 59 16.71 -10.36 -6.47
CA PRO A 59 18.01 -10.95 -6.66
C PRO A 59 19.03 -10.02 -6.01
N ALA A 60 20.02 -10.60 -5.35
CA ALA A 60 21.19 -9.85 -4.94
C ALA A 60 21.87 -9.27 -6.20
N HIS A 61 21.67 -7.97 -6.45
CA HIS A 61 22.48 -7.18 -7.39
C HIS A 61 23.63 -6.47 -6.65
#